data_AF-A0A7S3HDV0-F1
#
_entry.id   AF-A0A7S3HDV0-F1
#
_cell.length_a   1.000
_cell.length_b   1.000
_cell.length_c   1.000
_cell.angle_alpha   90.00
_cell.angle_beta   90.00
_cell.angle_gamma   90.00
#
_symmetry.space_group_name_H-M   'P 1'
#
loop_
_entity.id
_entity.type
_entity.pdbx_description
1 polymer ?
#
loop_
_entity_poly.entity_id
_entity_poly.type
_entity_poly.pdbx_seq_one_letter_code
_entity_poly.pdbx_strand_id
1 'polypeptide(L)'
;MTGVKFLGVFPGGVSIIIAFTLCVVRALVLLCELSSYDGYQIAGVRFSEIFQTAVATLALVGPPMGIVAGFGHMFRMPQHVRSFSRYLFFVTLAEIGTALYLVIGGGVCAAVAHEVLVHRGPLFVCLFVNIGATFWGAVLLGLEGAIAFTVHQQADACEKGEQADMLRYASAVPHH
;
A
#
# COMPACT_ATOMS: atom_id res chain seq x y z
N MET A 1 26.12 18.12 -8.65
CA MET A 1 25.01 17.34 -9.25
C MET A 1 25.07 15.92 -8.70
N THR A 2 24.57 15.69 -7.50
CA THR A 2 24.38 14.35 -6.96
C THR A 2 23.09 13.81 -7.57
N GLY A 3 23.21 13.15 -8.73
CA GLY A 3 22.09 12.48 -9.37
C GLY A 3 21.49 11.49 -8.39
N VAL A 4 20.23 11.73 -8.01
CA VAL A 4 19.46 10.75 -7.24
C VAL A 4 19.31 9.56 -8.19
N LYS A 5 20.15 8.54 -8.02
CA LYS A 5 20.07 7.33 -8.82
C LYS A 5 18.66 6.78 -8.62
N PHE A 6 17.96 6.55 -9.72
CA PHE A 6 16.67 5.88 -9.72
C PHE A 6 16.87 4.48 -9.13
N LEU A 7 16.62 4.35 -7.82
CA LEU A 7 16.76 3.09 -7.07
C LEU A 7 15.48 2.23 -7.19
N GLY A 8 14.57 2.60 -8.09
CA GLY A 8 13.35 1.84 -8.34
C GLY A 8 13.68 0.50 -9.00
N VAL A 9 13.20 -0.59 -8.38
CA VAL A 9 13.26 -1.95 -8.93
C VAL A 9 12.41 -2.10 -10.20
N PHE A 10 11.46 -1.18 -10.42
CA PHE A 10 10.50 -1.23 -11.52
C PHE A 10 10.70 -0.10 -12.55
N PRO A 11 10.40 -0.35 -13.84
CA PRO A 11 10.28 0.70 -14.84
C PRO A 11 9.25 1.75 -14.39
N GLY A 12 9.47 3.02 -14.74
CA GLY A 12 8.76 4.13 -14.11
C GLY A 12 7.23 4.03 -14.14
N GLY A 13 6.66 3.80 -15.32
CA GLY A 13 5.21 3.64 -15.48
C GLY A 13 4.64 2.39 -14.81
N VAL A 14 5.43 1.32 -14.63
CA VAL A 14 4.98 0.07 -14.01
C VAL A 14 4.64 0.27 -12.54
N SER A 15 5.41 1.09 -11.83
CA SER A 15 5.14 1.38 -10.40
C SER A 15 3.75 2.00 -10.17
N ILE A 16 3.31 2.88 -11.07
CA ILE A 16 1.99 3.55 -10.99
C ILE A 16 0.87 2.55 -11.27
N ILE A 17 1.07 1.65 -12.25
CA ILE A 17 0.09 0.60 -12.58
C ILE A 17 -0.05 -0.39 -11.41
N ILE A 18 1.06 -0.80 -10.80
CA ILE A 18 1.04 -1.67 -9.61
C ILE A 18 0.32 -0.97 -8.45
N ALA A 19 0.65 0.30 -8.16
CA ALA A 19 0.01 1.08 -7.12
C ALA A 19 -1.50 1.26 -7.35
N PHE A 20 -1.91 1.52 -8.60
CA PHE A 20 -3.31 1.59 -8.99
C PHE A 20 -4.03 0.26 -8.75
N THR A 21 -3.42 -0.84 -9.18
CA THR A 21 -3.98 -2.19 -9.03
C THR A 21 -4.18 -2.52 -7.55
N LEU A 22 -3.19 -2.19 -6.71
CA LEU A 22 -3.27 -2.37 -5.26
C LEU A 22 -4.40 -1.53 -4.65
N CYS A 23 -4.57 -0.28 -5.07
CA CYS A 23 -5.69 0.56 -4.61
C CYS A 23 -7.06 -0.03 -5.00
N VAL A 24 -7.19 -0.58 -6.22
CA VAL A 24 -8.44 -1.22 -6.67
C VAL A 24 -8.72 -2.47 -5.86
N VAL A 25 -7.74 -3.36 -5.70
CA VAL A 25 -7.89 -4.58 -4.90
C VAL A 25 -8.24 -4.23 -3.45
N ARG A 26 -7.56 -3.25 -2.85
CA ARG A 26 -7.86 -2.76 -1.50
C ARG A 26 -9.29 -2.26 -1.39
N ALA A 27 -9.73 -1.40 -2.32
CA ALA A 27 -11.09 -0.87 -2.32
C ALA A 27 -12.12 -2.00 -2.43
N LEU A 28 -11.89 -2.98 -3.31
CA LEU A 28 -12.78 -4.14 -3.45
C LEU A 28 -12.85 -4.96 -2.17
N VAL A 29 -11.71 -5.32 -1.58
CA VAL A 29 -11.67 -6.12 -0.34
C VAL A 29 -12.37 -5.37 0.79
N LEU A 30 -12.05 -4.10 1.01
CA LEU A 30 -12.64 -3.33 2.10
C LEU A 30 -14.14 -3.09 1.92
N LEU A 31 -14.62 -2.86 0.69
CA LEU A 31 -16.04 -2.69 0.42
C LEU A 31 -16.83 -4.00 0.52
N CYS A 32 -16.20 -5.15 0.29
CA CYS A 32 -16.83 -6.45 0.46
C CYS A 32 -16.91 -6.88 1.93
N GLU A 33 -15.89 -6.53 2.74
CA GLU A 33 -15.78 -6.98 4.13
C GLU A 33 -16.42 -6.03 5.15
N LEU A 34 -16.38 -4.71 4.90
CA LEU A 34 -16.87 -3.73 5.86
C LEU A 34 -18.37 -3.49 5.72
N SER A 35 -19.08 -3.59 6.85
CA SER A 35 -20.51 -3.30 6.94
C SER A 35 -20.73 -1.94 7.58
N SER A 36 -21.71 -1.19 7.08
CA SER A 36 -22.15 0.07 7.68
C SER A 36 -23.12 -0.10 8.85
N TYR A 37 -23.59 -1.33 9.10
CA TYR A 37 -24.64 -1.62 10.08
C TYR A 37 -24.13 -2.41 11.28
N ASP A 38 -23.13 -3.27 11.08
CA ASP A 38 -22.65 -4.17 12.12
C ASP A 38 -21.23 -3.80 12.58
N GLY A 39 -21.02 -3.82 13.89
CA GLY A 39 -19.70 -3.64 14.48
C GLY A 39 -18.76 -4.78 14.09
N TYR A 40 -17.71 -4.48 13.35
CA TYR A 40 -16.72 -5.44 12.88
C TYR A 40 -15.76 -5.78 14.01
N GLN A 41 -15.57 -7.07 14.27
CA GLN A 41 -14.70 -7.56 15.33
C GLN A 41 -13.57 -8.38 14.72
N ILE A 42 -12.34 -7.91 14.89
CA ILE A 42 -11.14 -8.62 14.45
C ILE A 42 -10.28 -8.86 15.67
N ALA A 43 -9.84 -10.11 15.90
CA ALA A 43 -8.90 -10.43 16.97
C ALA A 43 -9.35 -9.93 18.36
N GLY A 44 -10.67 -9.93 18.63
CA GLY A 44 -11.23 -9.43 19.90
C GLY A 44 -11.27 -7.90 20.04
N VAL A 45 -10.82 -7.16 19.04
CA VAL A 45 -10.92 -5.70 18.97
C VAL A 45 -12.16 -5.32 18.17
N ARG A 46 -13.01 -4.46 18.74
CA ARG A 46 -14.20 -3.94 18.06
C ARG A 46 -13.85 -2.64 17.34
N PHE A 47 -14.08 -2.60 16.02
CA PHE A 47 -13.97 -1.38 15.23
C PHE A 47 -15.32 -0.67 15.16
N SER A 48 -15.34 0.62 15.50
CA SER A 48 -16.52 1.47 15.36
C SER A 48 -16.94 1.58 13.89
N GLU A 49 -18.26 1.61 13.65
CA GLU A 49 -18.87 1.82 12.32
C GLU A 49 -18.34 3.08 11.62
N ILE A 50 -18.10 4.17 12.39
CA ILE A 50 -17.54 5.41 11.85
C ILE A 50 -16.13 5.19 11.32
N PHE A 51 -15.32 4.40 12.03
CA PHE A 51 -13.97 4.07 11.57
C PHE A 51 -14.01 3.20 10.32
N GLN A 52 -14.90 2.19 10.28
CA GLN A 52 -15.06 1.32 9.11
C GLN A 52 -15.46 2.11 7.86
N THR A 53 -16.47 2.97 7.97
CA THR A 53 -16.91 3.82 6.86
C THR A 53 -15.83 4.82 6.43
N ALA A 54 -15.08 5.40 7.36
CA ALA A 54 -13.95 6.29 7.05
C ALA A 54 -12.83 5.57 6.29
N VAL A 55 -12.49 4.33 6.67
CA VAL A 55 -11.47 3.53 5.98
C VAL A 55 -11.94 3.08 4.60
N ALA A 56 -13.19 2.65 4.48
CA ALA A 56 -13.79 2.26 3.19
C ALA A 56 -13.85 3.44 2.20
N THR A 57 -14.27 4.61 2.69
CA THR A 57 -14.31 5.84 1.87
C THR A 57 -12.91 6.28 1.46
N LEU A 58 -11.92 6.22 2.36
CA LEU A 58 -10.54 6.52 2.02
C LEU A 58 -10.00 5.57 0.94
N ALA A 59 -10.32 4.28 1.02
CA ALA A 59 -9.92 3.30 0.02
C ALA A 59 -10.54 3.58 -1.37
N LEU A 60 -11.79 4.06 -1.42
CA LEU A 60 -12.47 4.43 -2.66
C LEU A 60 -11.83 5.64 -3.37
N VAL A 61 -11.15 6.52 -2.64
CA VAL A 61 -10.41 7.66 -3.21
C VAL A 61 -9.14 7.22 -3.96
N GLY A 62 -8.58 6.05 -3.63
CA GLY A 62 -7.36 5.54 -4.25
C GLY A 62 -7.45 5.34 -5.76
N PRO A 63 -8.42 4.56 -6.28
CA PRO A 63 -8.58 4.33 -7.72
C PRO A 63 -8.64 5.62 -8.58
N PRO A 64 -9.50 6.63 -8.30
CA PRO A 64 -9.53 7.84 -9.12
C PRO A 64 -8.21 8.63 -9.04
N MET A 65 -7.56 8.68 -7.87
CA MET A 65 -6.23 9.29 -7.74
C MET A 65 -5.16 8.56 -8.56
N GLY A 66 -5.24 7.22 -8.63
CA GLY A 66 -4.34 6.41 -9.47
C GLY A 66 -4.54 6.65 -10.97
N ILE A 67 -5.79 6.83 -11.43
CA ILE A 67 -6.10 7.19 -12.82
C ILE A 67 -5.49 8.57 -13.16
N VAL A 68 -5.71 9.56 -12.30
CA VAL A 68 -5.15 10.91 -12.47
C VAL A 68 -3.62 10.89 -12.47
N ALA A 69 -2.99 10.07 -11.62
CA ALA A 69 -1.54 9.88 -11.62
C ALA A 69 -1.02 9.21 -12.90
N GLY A 70 -1.78 8.25 -13.46
CA GLY A 70 -1.46 7.63 -14.75
C GLY A 70 -1.42 8.65 -15.89
N PHE A 71 -2.45 9.49 -15.99
CA PHE A 71 -2.45 10.61 -16.94
C PHE A 71 -1.34 11.62 -16.63
N GLY A 72 -1.12 11.92 -15.35
CA GLY A 72 -0.04 12.79 -14.91
C GLY A 72 1.33 12.31 -15.36
N HIS A 73 1.59 11.01 -15.30
CA HIS A 73 2.82 10.42 -15.80
C HIS A 73 2.92 10.52 -17.34
N MET A 74 1.85 10.18 -18.05
CA MET A 74 1.81 10.23 -19.51
C MET A 74 2.03 11.65 -20.06
N PHE A 75 1.43 12.66 -19.44
CA PHE A 75 1.55 14.07 -19.83
C PHE A 75 2.68 14.82 -19.09
N ARG A 76 3.53 14.11 -18.34
CA ARG A 76 4.64 14.70 -17.57
C ARG A 76 4.24 15.83 -16.62
N MET A 77 3.10 15.66 -15.94
CA MET A 77 2.60 16.54 -14.90
C MET A 77 2.96 15.97 -13.52
N PRO A 78 4.08 16.39 -12.91
CA PRO A 78 4.57 15.79 -11.65
C PRO A 78 3.63 16.04 -10.47
N GLN A 79 2.82 17.09 -10.51
CA GLN A 79 1.86 17.44 -9.45
C GLN A 79 0.84 16.32 -9.19
N HIS A 80 0.32 15.69 -10.24
CA HIS A 80 -0.64 14.60 -10.13
C HIS A 80 -0.01 13.33 -9.55
N VAL A 81 1.19 12.97 -10.01
CA VAL A 81 1.94 11.81 -9.50
C VAL A 81 2.34 12.03 -8.02
N ARG A 82 2.79 13.25 -7.67
CA ARG A 82 3.16 13.62 -6.30
C ARG A 82 1.95 13.61 -5.36
N SER A 83 0.79 14.04 -5.83
CA SER A 83 -0.46 13.97 -5.05
C SER A 83 -0.83 12.52 -4.73
N PHE A 84 -0.73 11.63 -5.72
CA PHE A 84 -0.99 10.20 -5.51
C PHE A 84 0.03 9.53 -4.58
N SER A 85 1.32 9.89 -4.71
CA SER A 85 2.35 9.43 -3.76
C SER A 85 2.03 9.84 -2.31
N ARG A 86 1.63 11.11 -2.07
CA ARG A 86 1.23 11.58 -0.74
C ARG A 86 0.03 10.83 -0.20
N TYR A 87 -0.97 10.56 -1.04
CA TYR A 87 -2.11 9.73 -0.68
C TYR A 87 -1.67 8.33 -0.23
N LEU A 88 -0.80 7.67 -1.01
CA LEU A 88 -0.29 6.33 -0.67
C LEU A 88 0.45 6.35 0.68
N PHE A 89 1.31 7.34 0.93
CA PHE A 89 1.98 7.49 2.22
C PHE A 89 1.00 7.65 3.38
N PHE A 90 -0.04 8.48 3.21
CA PHE A 90 -1.06 8.67 4.24
C PHE A 90 -1.80 7.36 4.54
N VAL A 91 -2.19 6.61 3.51
CA VAL A 91 -2.85 5.31 3.70
C VAL A 91 -1.93 4.31 4.38
N THR A 92 -0.68 4.17 3.93
CA THR A 92 0.29 3.26 4.57
C THR A 92 0.54 3.62 6.03
N LEU A 93 0.60 4.92 6.38
CA LEU A 93 0.71 5.35 7.78
C LEU A 93 -0.53 4.98 8.60
N ALA A 94 -1.73 5.16 8.04
CA ALA A 94 -2.98 4.76 8.70
C ALA A 94 -3.04 3.24 8.93
N GLU A 95 -2.57 2.44 7.96
CA GLU A 95 -2.49 1.00 8.07
C GLU A 95 -1.46 0.55 9.11
N ILE A 96 -0.28 1.19 9.16
CA ILE A 96 0.71 0.95 10.23
C ILE A 96 0.09 1.25 11.60
N GLY A 97 -0.62 2.38 11.73
CA GLY A 97 -1.32 2.73 12.97
C GLY A 97 -2.36 1.68 13.37
N THR A 98 -3.14 1.19 12.41
CA THR A 98 -4.16 0.16 12.64
C THR A 98 -3.54 -1.20 12.98
N ALA A 99 -2.44 -1.57 12.31
CA ALA A 99 -1.70 -2.80 12.60
C ALA A 99 -1.08 -2.77 13.99
N LEU A 100 -0.47 -1.64 14.40
CA LEU A 100 0.06 -1.47 15.76
C LEU A 100 -1.05 -1.56 16.80
N TYR A 101 -2.21 -0.94 16.54
CA TYR A 101 -3.37 -1.03 17.42
C TYR A 101 -3.86 -2.48 17.57
N LEU A 102 -3.91 -3.24 16.48
CA LEU A 102 -4.27 -4.66 16.49
C LEU A 102 -3.24 -5.54 17.21
N VAL A 103 -1.95 -5.28 17.03
CA VAL A 103 -0.87 -6.06 17.69
C VAL A 103 -0.86 -5.82 19.20
N ILE A 104 -1.13 -4.59 19.65
CA ILE A 104 -1.13 -4.24 21.08
C ILE A 104 -2.45 -4.66 21.75
N GLY A 105 -3.60 -4.46 21.08
CA GLY A 105 -4.92 -4.66 21.66
C GLY A 105 -5.59 -6.00 21.35
N GLY A 106 -5.11 -6.73 20.34
CA GLY A 106 -5.80 -7.90 19.78
C GLY A 106 -5.21 -9.25 20.16
N GLY A 107 -6.10 -10.25 20.26
CA GLY A 107 -5.77 -11.67 20.33
C GLY A 107 -5.95 -12.34 18.97
N VAL A 108 -4.98 -12.16 18.06
CA VAL A 108 -5.03 -12.71 16.68
C VAL A 108 -5.20 -14.23 16.69
N CYS A 109 -4.57 -14.92 17.64
CA CYS A 109 -4.73 -16.36 17.82
C CYS A 109 -6.19 -16.80 17.98
N ALA A 110 -7.00 -16.10 18.78
CA ALA A 110 -8.40 -16.47 19.03
C ALA A 110 -9.29 -16.30 17.80
N ALA A 111 -8.91 -15.41 16.88
CA ALA A 111 -9.64 -15.19 15.64
C ALA A 111 -9.30 -16.19 14.54
N VAL A 112 -8.08 -16.76 14.55
CA VAL A 112 -7.56 -17.59 13.44
C VAL A 112 -7.49 -19.07 13.82
N ALA A 113 -7.20 -19.40 15.08
CA ALA A 113 -7.01 -20.78 15.50
C ALA A 113 -8.33 -21.44 15.88
N HIS A 114 -8.62 -22.61 15.29
CA HIS A 114 -9.78 -23.40 15.68
C HIS A 114 -9.65 -23.87 17.14
N GLU A 115 -10.73 -23.73 17.91
CA GLU A 115 -10.79 -24.04 19.34
C GLU A 115 -10.19 -25.41 19.74
N VAL A 116 -10.34 -26.42 18.88
CA VAL A 116 -9.83 -27.79 19.10
C VAL A 116 -8.30 -27.84 19.13
N LEU A 117 -7.62 -27.04 18.31
CA LEU A 117 -6.15 -26.98 18.28
C LEU A 117 -5.61 -26.20 19.49
N VAL A 118 -6.34 -25.16 19.92
CA VAL A 118 -5.96 -24.32 21.07
C VAL A 118 -5.93 -25.15 22.35
N HIS A 119 -6.83 -26.12 22.52
CA HIS A 119 -6.90 -26.94 23.74
C HIS A 119 -5.70 -27.88 23.95
N ARG A 120 -4.98 -28.26 22.89
CA ARG A 120 -3.87 -29.23 22.99
C ARG A 120 -2.50 -28.60 23.25
N GLY A 121 -2.36 -27.29 23.01
CA GLY A 121 -1.08 -26.59 23.12
C GLY A 121 -1.23 -25.09 22.87
N PRO A 122 -1.98 -24.37 23.72
CA PRO A 122 -2.43 -23.00 23.42
C PRO A 122 -1.25 -22.04 23.25
N LEU A 123 -0.22 -22.16 24.09
CA LEU A 123 0.94 -21.26 24.03
C LEU A 123 1.73 -21.42 22.74
N PHE A 124 2.00 -22.65 22.30
CA PHE A 124 2.80 -22.89 21.09
C PHE A 124 2.04 -22.45 19.83
N VAL A 125 0.76 -22.83 19.71
CA VAL A 125 -0.08 -22.47 18.56
C VAL A 125 -0.26 -20.95 18.49
N CYS A 126 -0.60 -20.30 19.61
CA CYS A 126 -0.80 -18.85 19.61
C CYS A 126 0.47 -18.06 19.36
N LEU A 127 1.62 -18.50 19.89
CA LEU A 127 2.91 -17.87 19.59
C LEU A 127 3.21 -17.94 18.09
N PHE A 128 3.04 -19.12 17.49
CA PHE A 128 3.30 -19.31 16.06
C PHE A 128 2.35 -18.47 15.18
N VAL A 129 1.05 -18.46 15.49
CA VAL A 129 0.05 -17.65 14.77
C VAL A 129 0.35 -16.16 14.89
N ASN A 130 0.67 -15.68 16.10
CA ASN A 130 0.95 -14.26 16.33
C ASN A 130 2.24 -13.83 15.61
N ILE A 131 3.32 -14.62 15.69
CA ILE A 131 4.58 -14.33 14.98
C ILE A 131 4.34 -14.36 13.47
N GLY A 132 3.65 -15.38 12.96
CA GLY A 132 3.34 -15.51 11.54
C GLY A 132 2.51 -14.32 11.01
N ALA A 133 1.44 -13.96 11.71
CA ALA A 133 0.59 -12.83 11.36
C ALA A 133 1.37 -11.50 11.39
N THR A 134 2.19 -11.30 12.42
CA THR A 134 3.01 -10.08 12.55
C THR A 134 4.06 -10.00 11.44
N PHE A 135 4.73 -11.12 11.13
CA PHE A 135 5.73 -11.19 10.06
C PHE A 135 5.11 -10.89 8.70
N TRP A 136 4.01 -11.57 8.33
CA TRP A 136 3.34 -11.35 7.05
C TRP A 136 2.71 -9.96 6.95
N GLY A 137 2.13 -9.45 8.04
CA GLY A 137 1.64 -8.07 8.11
C GLY A 137 2.76 -7.05 7.88
N ALA A 138 3.92 -7.23 8.51
CA ALA A 138 5.08 -6.36 8.31
C ALA A 138 5.61 -6.43 6.87
N VAL A 139 5.62 -7.61 6.24
CA VAL A 139 6.02 -7.78 4.83
C VAL A 139 5.06 -7.03 3.90
N LEU A 140 3.74 -7.16 4.12
CA LEU A 140 2.74 -6.45 3.33
C LEU A 140 2.87 -4.92 3.49
N LEU A 141 2.95 -4.43 4.73
CA LEU A 141 3.14 -2.99 5.01
C LEU A 141 4.46 -2.47 4.41
N GLY A 142 5.53 -3.26 4.48
CA GLY A 142 6.82 -2.93 3.86
C GLY A 142 6.73 -2.85 2.34
N LEU A 143 6.00 -3.77 1.70
CA LEU A 143 5.73 -3.75 0.26
C LEU A 143 4.96 -2.49 -0.14
N GLU A 144 3.93 -2.12 0.62
CA GLU A 144 3.16 -0.91 0.35
C GLU A 144 4.01 0.36 0.49
N GLY A 145 4.80 0.45 1.56
CA GLY A 145 5.73 1.56 1.76
C GLY A 145 6.76 1.66 0.63
N ALA A 146 7.27 0.52 0.16
CA ALA A 146 8.17 0.47 -0.99
C ALA A 146 7.47 0.98 -2.27
N ILE A 147 6.22 0.58 -2.52
CA ILE A 147 5.44 1.07 -3.67
C ILE A 147 5.22 2.59 -3.55
N ALA A 148 4.76 3.09 -2.41
CA ALA A 148 4.57 4.52 -2.16
C ALA A 148 5.85 5.34 -2.41
N PHE A 149 6.99 4.81 -1.95
CA PHE A 149 8.30 5.40 -2.20
C PHE A 149 8.70 5.36 -3.68
N THR A 150 8.47 4.27 -4.40
CA THR A 150 8.79 4.20 -5.84
C THR A 150 7.94 5.18 -6.66
N VAL A 151 6.67 5.37 -6.34
CA VAL A 151 5.79 6.38 -6.98
C VAL A 151 6.27 7.79 -6.66
N HIS A 152 6.80 8.02 -5.45
CA HIS A 152 7.45 9.29 -5.11
C HIS A 152 8.65 9.58 -6.00
N GLN A 153 9.54 8.60 -6.16
CA GLN A 153 10.70 8.71 -7.04
C GLN A 153 10.28 8.95 -8.50
N GLN A 154 9.12 8.41 -8.95
CA GLN A 154 8.58 8.74 -10.27
C GLN A 154 8.18 10.20 -10.39
N ALA A 155 7.54 10.77 -9.37
CA ALA A 155 7.15 12.17 -9.39
C ALA A 155 8.38 13.08 -9.55
N ASP A 156 9.46 12.76 -8.84
CA ASP A 156 10.71 13.51 -8.91
C ASP A 156 11.43 13.30 -10.26
N ALA A 157 11.39 12.09 -10.82
CA ALA A 157 11.94 11.82 -12.15
C ALA A 157 11.16 12.54 -13.26
N CYS A 158 9.83 12.62 -13.14
CA CYS A 158 8.99 13.41 -14.04
C CYS A 158 9.32 14.91 -13.96
N GLU A 159 9.56 15.45 -12.75
CA GLU A 159 9.91 16.86 -12.54
C GLU A 159 11.28 17.20 -13.12
N LYS A 160 12.26 16.31 -12.99
CA LYS A 160 13.61 16.53 -13.53
C LYS A 160 13.73 16.32 -15.03
N GLY A 161 12.73 15.71 -15.67
CA GLY A 161 12.76 15.44 -17.11
C GLY A 161 13.81 14.41 -17.54
N GLU A 162 14.32 13.56 -16.63
CA GLU A 162 15.44 12.63 -16.87
C GLU A 162 15.19 11.67 -18.05
N GLN A 163 13.93 11.34 -18.36
CA GLN A 163 13.59 10.53 -19.52
C GLN A 163 13.83 11.23 -20.87
N ALA A 164 13.73 12.57 -20.93
CA ALA A 164 14.05 13.31 -22.14
C ALA A 164 15.55 13.24 -22.45
N ASP A 165 16.39 13.30 -21.41
CA ASP A 165 17.83 13.19 -21.56
C ASP A 165 18.25 11.78 -21.98
N MET A 166 17.66 10.72 -21.42
CA MET A 166 17.97 9.34 -21.85
C MET A 166 17.60 9.08 -23.32
N LEU A 167 16.46 9.60 -23.79
CA LEU A 167 16.06 9.48 -25.20
C LEU A 167 17.01 10.27 -26.12
N ARG A 168 17.50 11.42 -25.67
CA ARG A 168 18.50 12.21 -26.41
C ARG A 168 19.81 11.45 -26.58
N TYR A 169 20.28 10.76 -25.55
CA TYR A 169 21.47 9.91 -25.65
C TYR A 169 21.24 8.66 -26.51
N ALA A 170 20.07 8.02 -26.44
CA ALA A 170 19.73 6.88 -27.30
C ALA A 170 19.78 7.26 -28.80
N SER A 171 19.28 8.46 -29.16
CA SER A 171 19.34 8.97 -30.54
C SER A 171 20.73 9.41 -31.01
N ALA A 172 21.68 9.59 -30.08
CA ALA A 172 23.04 10.05 -30.38
C ALA A 172 24.02 8.90 -30.65
N VAL A 173 23.63 7.64 -30.41
CA VAL A 173 24.46 6.47 -30.73
C VAL A 173 24.17 6.07 -32.19
N PRO A 174 25.15 6.17 -33.11
CA PRO A 174 24.96 5.71 -34.48
C PRO A 174 24.72 4.19 -34.48
N HIS A 175 23.56 3.77 -34.95
CA HIS A 175 23.27 2.37 -35.25
C HIS A 175 24.04 2.00 -36.53
N HIS A 176 25.14 1.27 -36.38
CA HIS A 176 25.82 0.59 -37.48
C HIS A 176 25.09 -0.69 -37.88
#